data_AF-G9QRR2-F1
#
_entry.id   AF-G9QRR2-F1
#
_cell.length_a   1.000
_cell.length_b   1.000
_cell.length_c   1.000
_cell.angle_alpha   90.00
_cell.angle_beta   90.00
_cell.angle_gamma   90.00
#
_symmetry.space_group_name_H-M   'P 1'
#
loop_
_entity.id
_entity.type
_entity.pdbx_description
1 polymer ?
#
loop_
_entity_poly.entity_id
_entity_poly.type
_entity_poly.pdbx_seq_one_letter_code
_entity_poly.pdbx_strand_id
1 'polypeptide(L)'
;MNVAPQKYDFINLDDLQNLSKRFSNHGDQNSSKVNLRQFNELYEANKTDTIYITEADIKEYNKRLATQKAKEILKDYSQNLINSNNKIYSDELSNGFSKNAYFKNINATDDATMLPVLKSGYLENTKFKNLNDYAHSNNLKTNYGEVEVFLDIYGDNDELGVGKLENNSALFSFDSNNDGTLDQKDMLFDKLKVRGYDKDGNEKIANLSDVTTRVDLRQFISTNVINHNQITREELNHKAIITNSPDLYVDTKEIDHRHSYYASDPNTLFAAENRYEKIGKNDINNFFKKYAQNDGWVDLRHNNIFGKDSSFKNFAYTKIGFDDTARLSEFNPIIEPSKEQKKDENFSYTKFQKDSFMKFYSDYNTELDAHEKTIENLSANLKKFDENADAYISKLEDTKSAKMIAMENEFKQATGLDFSISNLKKVKKAFSANEATAATALRDSDSVIAMKLNQDGTIRLKFDSGRELDVNELYNDTGKLNTPSELKTSVNLEAKKMDNAQLNGLNFNDIAVMQSGKITSLKDAGAIAIINLSNKFESKFLISLNSGKSISAREIYNISYLENDLKNIEKIDERDKFYKKVDARV
;
A
#
# COMPACT_ATOMS: atom_id res chain seq x y z
N MET A 1 2.11 -6.38 -19.09
CA MET A 1 2.87 -6.49 -20.36
C MET A 1 3.62 -7.81 -20.35
N ASN A 2 3.48 -8.63 -21.39
CA ASN A 2 4.34 -9.82 -21.56
C ASN A 2 5.71 -9.34 -22.01
N VAL A 3 6.71 -9.42 -21.14
CA VAL A 3 8.10 -9.21 -21.52
C VAL A 3 8.55 -10.52 -22.14
N ALA A 4 8.46 -10.63 -23.47
CA ALA A 4 9.22 -11.65 -24.18
C ALA A 4 10.70 -11.43 -23.80
N PRO A 5 11.49 -12.50 -23.57
CA PRO A 5 12.90 -12.35 -23.24
C PRO A 5 13.55 -11.58 -24.39
N GLN A 6 13.89 -10.31 -24.14
CA GLN A 6 14.65 -9.52 -25.11
C GLN A 6 16.00 -10.19 -25.23
N LYS A 7 16.22 -10.92 -26.34
CA LYS A 7 17.56 -11.27 -26.76
C LYS A 7 18.26 -9.96 -27.02
N TYR A 8 19.12 -9.58 -26.09
CA TYR A 8 19.97 -8.42 -26.24
C TYR A 8 21.00 -8.76 -27.32
N ASP A 9 20.80 -8.24 -28.53
CA ASP A 9 21.72 -8.40 -29.65
C ASP A 9 23.01 -7.60 -29.38
N PHE A 10 23.90 -8.18 -28.57
CA PHE A 10 25.28 -7.73 -28.39
C PHE A 10 26.07 -8.05 -29.65
N ILE A 11 26.90 -7.11 -30.11
CA ILE A 11 27.53 -7.19 -31.42
C ILE A 11 28.81 -8.02 -31.31
N ASN A 12 28.99 -8.99 -32.20
CA ASN A 12 30.27 -9.68 -32.39
C ASN A 12 31.01 -9.13 -33.64
N LEU A 13 32.34 -9.21 -33.64
CA LEU A 13 33.20 -8.78 -34.76
C LEU A 13 32.79 -9.46 -36.08
N ASP A 14 32.41 -10.74 -36.03
CA ASP A 14 31.94 -11.50 -37.20
C ASP A 14 30.65 -10.92 -37.82
N ASP A 15 29.75 -10.38 -36.99
CA ASP A 15 28.49 -9.78 -37.46
C ASP A 15 28.74 -8.42 -38.14
N LEU A 16 29.72 -7.64 -37.66
CA LEU A 16 30.14 -6.37 -38.25
C LEU A 16 30.95 -6.55 -39.54
N GLN A 17 31.86 -7.52 -39.59
CA GLN A 17 32.65 -7.82 -40.80
C GLN A 17 31.77 -8.32 -41.94
N ASN A 18 30.70 -9.06 -41.63
CA ASN A 18 29.69 -9.47 -42.60
C ASN A 18 28.85 -8.29 -43.11
N LEU A 19 28.55 -7.30 -42.26
CA LEU A 19 27.83 -6.08 -42.64
C LEU A 19 28.68 -5.17 -43.54
N SER A 20 29.95 -4.96 -43.20
CA SER A 20 30.92 -4.17 -43.97
C SER A 20 31.12 -4.75 -45.38
N LYS A 21 31.30 -6.08 -45.50
CA LYS A 21 31.41 -6.77 -46.80
C LYS A 21 30.14 -6.67 -47.66
N ARG A 22 28.95 -6.61 -47.04
CA ARG A 22 27.66 -6.43 -47.75
C ARG A 22 27.42 -4.99 -48.17
N PHE A 23 27.91 -3.99 -47.43
CA PHE A 23 27.84 -2.58 -47.88
C PHE A 23 28.72 -2.32 -49.12
N SER A 24 29.84 -3.04 -49.28
CA SER A 24 30.66 -2.99 -50.50
C SER A 24 30.00 -3.67 -51.72
N ASN A 25 28.98 -4.51 -51.52
CA ASN A 25 28.27 -5.24 -52.57
C ASN A 25 26.78 -4.91 -52.51
N HIS A 26 26.32 -3.90 -53.25
CA HIS A 26 24.92 -3.44 -53.29
C HIS A 26 23.89 -4.56 -53.52
N GLY A 27 23.44 -5.24 -52.46
CA GLY A 27 22.42 -6.29 -52.53
C GLY A 27 22.00 -6.79 -51.15
N ASP A 28 20.70 -6.66 -50.87
CA ASP A 28 19.91 -7.22 -49.76
C ASP A 28 20.05 -6.62 -48.35
N GLN A 29 19.04 -5.81 -47.99
CA GLN A 29 18.85 -5.16 -46.69
C GLN A 29 18.04 -5.97 -45.64
N ASN A 30 17.61 -7.21 -45.91
CA ASN A 30 16.57 -7.87 -45.09
C ASN A 30 17.02 -9.04 -44.19
N SER A 31 18.27 -9.12 -43.71
CA SER A 31 18.66 -10.20 -42.75
C SER A 31 19.81 -9.89 -41.79
N SER A 32 19.97 -8.65 -41.32
CA SER A 32 21.01 -8.32 -40.32
C SER A 32 20.48 -8.45 -38.87
N LYS A 33 21.21 -9.18 -38.01
CA LYS A 33 21.04 -9.15 -36.53
C LYS A 33 21.57 -7.87 -35.88
N VAL A 34 22.34 -7.06 -36.61
CA VAL A 34 22.80 -5.73 -36.17
C VAL A 34 21.88 -4.68 -36.76
N ASN A 35 21.18 -3.92 -35.92
CA ASN A 35 20.32 -2.82 -36.38
C ASN A 35 21.21 -1.70 -36.94
N LEU A 36 20.87 -1.13 -38.11
CA LEU A 36 21.56 -0.02 -38.79
C LEU A 36 21.93 1.13 -37.84
N ARG A 37 21.11 1.36 -36.81
CA ARG A 37 21.37 2.34 -35.75
C ARG A 37 22.66 2.06 -34.95
N GLN A 38 22.90 0.81 -34.55
CA GLN A 38 24.09 0.44 -33.77
C GLN A 38 25.38 0.59 -34.58
N PHE A 39 25.32 0.27 -35.87
CA PHE A 39 26.43 0.50 -36.80
C PHE A 39 26.74 1.99 -36.97
N ASN A 40 25.71 2.82 -37.14
CA ASN A 40 25.87 4.27 -37.28
C ASN A 40 26.43 4.93 -36.00
N GLU A 41 26.04 4.46 -34.81
CA GLU A 41 26.60 4.94 -33.53
C GLU A 41 28.10 4.61 -33.40
N LEU A 42 28.51 3.39 -33.78
CA LEU A 42 29.92 2.98 -33.85
C LEU A 42 30.73 3.74 -34.91
N TYR A 43 30.08 4.08 -36.03
CA TYR A 43 30.67 4.83 -37.14
C TYR A 43 30.90 6.30 -36.78
N GLU A 44 29.90 6.97 -36.19
CA GLU A 44 29.98 8.37 -35.79
C GLU A 44 30.99 8.62 -34.65
N ALA A 45 31.20 7.63 -33.77
CA ALA A 45 32.20 7.72 -32.70
C ALA A 45 33.65 7.70 -33.22
N ASN A 46 33.89 7.21 -34.45
CA ASN A 46 35.21 6.91 -34.98
C ASN A 46 35.65 7.80 -36.16
N LYS A 47 35.15 9.04 -36.25
CA LYS A 47 35.41 10.01 -37.35
C LYS A 47 36.89 10.16 -37.74
N THR A 48 37.37 9.28 -38.61
CA THR A 48 38.59 9.39 -39.40
C THR A 48 38.40 8.64 -40.72
N ASP A 49 38.99 9.16 -41.80
CA ASP A 49 38.77 8.76 -43.19
C ASP A 49 39.24 7.33 -43.57
N THR A 50 39.44 6.44 -42.59
CA THR A 50 39.72 5.01 -42.82
C THR A 50 39.38 4.21 -41.56
N ILE A 51 38.29 3.44 -41.59
CA ILE A 51 37.75 2.76 -40.41
C ILE A 51 38.36 1.37 -40.26
N TYR A 52 39.17 1.17 -39.21
CA TYR A 52 39.41 -0.15 -38.63
C TYR A 52 38.69 -0.22 -37.29
N ILE A 53 37.45 -0.74 -37.25
CA ILE A 53 36.79 -1.10 -35.98
C ILE A 53 37.59 -2.26 -35.39
N THR A 54 38.17 -2.07 -34.21
CA THR A 54 38.96 -3.09 -33.51
C THR A 54 38.10 -3.92 -32.57
N GLU A 55 38.61 -5.07 -32.13
CA GLU A 55 38.00 -5.85 -31.05
C GLU A 55 37.86 -5.04 -29.75
N ALA A 56 38.79 -4.11 -29.49
CA ALA A 56 38.74 -3.22 -28.34
C ALA A 56 37.57 -2.23 -28.43
N ASP A 57 37.30 -1.69 -29.61
CA ASP A 57 36.15 -0.77 -29.84
C ASP A 57 34.82 -1.49 -29.63
N ILE A 58 34.71 -2.74 -30.10
CA ILE A 58 33.52 -3.57 -29.89
C ILE A 58 33.37 -3.94 -28.41
N LYS A 59 34.47 -4.29 -27.73
CA LYS A 59 34.46 -4.58 -26.30
C LYS A 59 33.97 -3.38 -25.50
N GLU A 60 34.47 -2.19 -25.80
CA GLU A 60 34.08 -0.93 -25.14
C GLU A 60 32.63 -0.54 -25.45
N TYR A 61 32.16 -0.72 -26.69
CA TYR A 61 30.74 -0.50 -27.03
C TYR A 61 29.81 -1.45 -26.26
N ASN A 62 30.13 -2.75 -26.27
CA ASN A 62 29.33 -3.76 -25.56
C ASN A 62 29.38 -3.54 -24.03
N LYS A 63 30.52 -3.10 -23.49
CA LYS A 63 30.65 -2.66 -22.10
C LYS A 63 29.66 -1.54 -21.80
N ARG A 64 29.68 -0.43 -22.56
CA ARG A 64 28.77 0.70 -22.38
C ARG A 64 27.30 0.28 -22.44
N LEU A 65 26.95 -0.56 -23.42
CA LEU A 65 25.58 -1.06 -23.58
C LEU A 65 25.14 -1.93 -22.39
N ALA A 66 26.00 -2.82 -21.91
CA ALA A 66 25.70 -3.67 -20.75
C ALA A 66 25.56 -2.83 -19.47
N THR A 67 26.48 -1.90 -19.22
CA THR A 67 26.43 -0.99 -18.07
C THR A 67 25.20 -0.08 -18.12
N GLN A 68 24.84 0.44 -19.30
CA GLN A 68 23.63 1.26 -19.46
C GLN A 68 22.38 0.46 -19.09
N LYS A 69 22.24 -0.77 -19.61
CA LYS A 69 21.10 -1.65 -19.28
C LYS A 69 21.04 -1.99 -17.79
N ALA A 70 22.19 -2.24 -17.16
CA ALA A 70 22.25 -2.45 -15.71
C ALA A 70 21.72 -1.23 -14.97
N LYS A 71 22.18 -0.02 -15.32
CA LYS A 71 21.69 1.23 -14.72
C LYS A 71 20.20 1.46 -14.96
N GLU A 72 19.69 1.13 -16.14
CA GLU A 72 18.25 1.21 -16.46
C GLU A 72 17.42 0.31 -15.55
N ILE A 73 17.80 -0.97 -15.40
CA ILE A 73 17.10 -1.91 -14.51
C ILE A 73 17.16 -1.44 -13.05
N LEU A 74 18.32 -0.98 -12.58
CA LEU A 74 18.49 -0.47 -11.22
C LEU A 74 17.64 0.79 -10.97
N LYS A 75 17.59 1.71 -11.95
CA LYS A 75 16.76 2.91 -11.90
C LYS A 75 15.28 2.55 -11.87
N ASP A 76 14.85 1.66 -12.74
CA ASP A 76 13.46 1.22 -12.82
C ASP A 76 13.04 0.52 -11.53
N TYR A 77 13.89 -0.32 -10.94
CA TYR A 77 13.61 -0.97 -9.67
C TYR A 77 13.35 0.05 -8.55
N SER A 78 14.28 0.99 -8.33
CA SER A 78 14.14 2.02 -7.30
C SER A 78 12.92 2.91 -7.51
N GLN A 79 12.67 3.36 -8.75
CA GLN A 79 11.51 4.20 -9.06
C GLN A 79 10.20 3.44 -8.85
N ASN A 80 10.15 2.16 -9.22
CA ASN A 80 8.95 1.35 -9.01
C ASN A 80 8.70 1.10 -7.52
N LEU A 81 9.71 0.96 -6.66
CA LEU A 81 9.51 0.88 -5.21
C LEU A 81 8.87 2.15 -4.63
N ILE A 82 9.25 3.32 -5.13
CA ILE A 82 8.64 4.60 -4.72
C ILE A 82 7.19 4.67 -5.24
N ASN A 83 6.98 4.41 -6.53
CA ASN A 83 5.70 4.63 -7.19
C ASN A 83 4.64 3.58 -6.83
N SER A 84 4.99 2.30 -6.81
CA SER A 84 4.06 1.20 -6.52
C SER A 84 3.53 1.23 -5.09
N ASN A 85 4.26 1.89 -4.19
CA ASN A 85 3.87 2.07 -2.81
C ASN A 85 3.18 3.43 -2.57
N ASN A 86 3.13 4.33 -3.56
CA ASN A 86 2.55 5.66 -3.42
C ASN A 86 1.02 5.61 -3.37
N LYS A 87 0.47 5.41 -2.18
CA LYS A 87 -0.98 5.32 -1.93
C LYS A 87 -1.70 6.68 -1.96
N ILE A 88 -0.96 7.79 -1.98
CA ILE A 88 -1.52 9.16 -1.97
C ILE A 88 -1.83 9.65 -3.38
N TYR A 89 -0.97 9.32 -4.35
CA TYR A 89 -1.07 9.79 -5.73
C TYR A 89 -1.34 8.67 -6.74
N SER A 90 -1.62 7.44 -6.30
CA SER A 90 -1.92 6.34 -7.22
C SER A 90 -3.23 6.58 -7.99
N ASP A 91 -3.15 6.42 -9.31
CA ASP A 91 -4.32 6.31 -10.20
C ASP A 91 -5.07 4.97 -10.02
N GLU A 92 -4.50 4.02 -9.28
CA GLU A 92 -5.18 2.77 -8.98
C GLU A 92 -6.41 3.03 -8.10
N LEU A 93 -7.56 2.65 -8.65
CA LEU A 93 -8.83 2.61 -7.95
C LEU A 93 -8.66 1.78 -6.66
N SER A 94 -8.81 2.45 -5.51
CA SER A 94 -8.72 1.85 -4.18
C SER A 94 -9.54 0.57 -4.10
N ASN A 95 -9.08 -0.44 -3.34
CA ASN A 95 -9.86 -1.62 -2.93
C ASN A 95 -10.11 -2.72 -3.97
N GLY A 96 -9.17 -3.01 -4.88
CA GLY A 96 -9.26 -4.20 -5.74
C GLY A 96 -10.14 -4.01 -6.98
N PHE A 97 -10.12 -2.80 -7.54
CA PHE A 97 -10.85 -2.41 -8.75
C PHE A 97 -9.95 -2.42 -9.99
N SER A 98 -8.70 -2.84 -9.84
CA SER A 98 -7.82 -3.09 -10.98
C SER A 98 -8.31 -4.31 -11.75
N LYS A 99 -8.66 -4.10 -13.03
CA LYS A 99 -9.09 -5.17 -13.95
C LYS A 99 -8.09 -6.34 -14.01
N ASN A 100 -6.81 -6.01 -13.81
CA ASN A 100 -5.67 -6.93 -13.91
C ASN A 100 -5.27 -7.54 -12.56
N ALA A 101 -5.86 -7.10 -11.44
CA ALA A 101 -5.61 -7.71 -10.13
C ALA A 101 -6.20 -9.12 -10.07
N TYR A 102 -5.49 -10.01 -9.40
CA TYR A 102 -5.87 -11.39 -9.14
C TYR A 102 -6.94 -11.48 -8.05
N PHE A 103 -6.81 -10.67 -6.99
CA PHE A 103 -7.69 -10.65 -5.81
C PHE A 103 -8.71 -9.50 -5.87
N LYS A 104 -9.14 -9.13 -7.08
CA LYS A 104 -10.12 -8.06 -7.33
C LYS A 104 -11.52 -8.38 -6.81
N ASN A 105 -12.38 -7.36 -6.71
CA ASN A 105 -13.78 -7.56 -6.37
C ASN A 105 -14.48 -8.45 -7.42
N ILE A 106 -15.34 -9.37 -6.99
CA ILE A 106 -16.03 -10.33 -7.86
C ILE A 106 -16.92 -9.66 -8.92
N ASN A 107 -17.38 -8.43 -8.66
CA ASN A 107 -18.20 -7.63 -9.56
C ASN A 107 -17.39 -6.57 -10.32
N ALA A 108 -16.06 -6.47 -10.10
CA ALA A 108 -15.16 -5.59 -10.85
C ALA A 108 -14.63 -6.29 -12.13
N THR A 109 -15.54 -6.75 -12.99
CA THR A 109 -15.22 -7.69 -14.07
C THR A 109 -15.06 -7.06 -15.46
N ASP A 110 -15.72 -5.93 -15.75
CA ASP A 110 -15.52 -5.21 -17.03
C ASP A 110 -15.74 -3.69 -16.92
N ASP A 111 -15.27 -2.95 -17.92
CA ASP A 111 -15.37 -1.48 -17.95
C ASP A 111 -16.83 -1.02 -18.09
N ALA A 112 -17.74 -1.87 -18.58
CA ALA A 112 -19.15 -1.56 -18.84
C ALA A 112 -20.02 -1.62 -17.56
N THR A 113 -19.74 -2.58 -16.69
CA THR A 113 -20.32 -2.78 -15.34
C THR A 113 -19.77 -1.73 -14.37
N MET A 114 -18.49 -1.41 -14.49
CA MET A 114 -17.86 -0.31 -13.78
C MET A 114 -18.22 1.06 -14.35
N LEU A 115 -18.79 1.13 -15.56
CA LEU A 115 -18.95 2.37 -16.32
C LEU A 115 -19.72 3.47 -15.58
N PRO A 116 -20.83 3.21 -14.86
CA PRO A 116 -21.51 4.26 -14.09
C PRO A 116 -20.66 4.78 -12.91
N VAL A 117 -19.90 3.89 -12.27
CA VAL A 117 -19.03 4.20 -11.13
C VAL A 117 -17.72 4.89 -11.60
N LEU A 118 -17.22 4.54 -12.79
CA LEU A 118 -16.05 5.12 -13.44
C LEU A 118 -16.36 6.46 -14.14
N LYS A 119 -17.50 6.58 -14.84
CA LYS A 119 -17.89 7.81 -15.58
C LYS A 119 -18.34 8.96 -14.69
N SER A 120 -18.62 8.70 -13.41
CA SER A 120 -19.14 9.71 -12.49
C SER A 120 -18.07 10.61 -11.87
N GLY A 121 -16.77 10.39 -12.17
CA GLY A 121 -15.65 11.07 -11.48
C GLY A 121 -15.55 10.71 -9.99
N TYR A 122 -16.29 9.68 -9.56
CA TYR A 122 -16.52 9.35 -8.15
C TYR A 122 -15.32 8.69 -7.45
N LEU A 123 -14.37 8.20 -8.24
CA LEU A 123 -13.27 7.35 -7.79
C LEU A 123 -11.89 7.98 -7.94
N GLU A 124 -11.78 9.24 -8.39
CA GLU A 124 -10.49 9.92 -8.47
C GLU A 124 -9.85 9.97 -7.08
N ASN A 125 -8.62 9.48 -6.97
CA ASN A 125 -7.88 9.56 -5.71
C ASN A 125 -7.56 11.02 -5.42
N THR A 126 -8.22 11.60 -4.43
CA THR A 126 -8.08 13.00 -4.02
C THR A 126 -7.55 13.15 -2.60
N LYS A 127 -7.02 12.08 -2.01
CA LYS A 127 -6.36 12.08 -0.69
C LYS A 127 -5.35 13.20 -0.53
N PHE A 128 -4.55 13.43 -1.58
CA PHE A 128 -3.50 14.45 -1.58
C PHE A 128 -4.04 15.86 -1.33
N LYS A 129 -5.30 16.15 -1.67
CA LYS A 129 -5.94 17.46 -1.44
C LYS A 129 -6.26 17.72 0.03
N ASN A 130 -6.30 16.66 0.85
CA ASN A 130 -6.51 16.72 2.29
C ASN A 130 -5.18 16.69 3.08
N LEU A 131 -4.04 16.87 2.43
CA LEU A 131 -2.75 17.04 3.10
C LEU A 131 -2.51 18.52 3.42
N ASN A 132 -1.62 18.78 4.38
CA ASN A 132 -1.26 20.14 4.77
C ASN A 132 0.07 20.59 4.14
N ASP A 133 0.41 21.87 4.31
CA ASP A 133 1.64 22.46 3.73
C ASP A 133 2.92 21.72 4.13
N TYR A 134 2.96 21.12 5.32
CA TYR A 134 4.13 20.36 5.78
C TYR A 134 4.31 19.05 5.00
N ALA A 135 3.21 18.41 4.58
CA ALA A 135 3.26 17.25 3.69
C ALA A 135 3.81 17.61 2.30
N HIS A 136 3.53 18.81 1.81
CA HIS A 136 4.01 19.31 0.51
C HIS A 136 5.40 19.99 0.57
N SER A 137 6.00 20.08 1.75
CA SER A 137 7.38 20.52 1.92
C SER A 137 8.36 19.45 1.44
N ASN A 138 9.47 19.88 0.85
CA ASN A 138 10.60 19.00 0.49
C ASN A 138 11.51 18.71 1.69
N ASN A 139 11.32 19.44 2.80
CA ASN A 139 12.14 19.35 3.99
C ASN A 139 11.35 18.72 5.14
N LEU A 140 11.94 17.68 5.74
CA LEU A 140 11.52 17.08 6.99
C LEU A 140 12.23 17.79 8.15
N LYS A 141 11.48 18.13 9.19
CA LYS A 141 12.02 18.71 10.43
C LYS A 141 12.51 17.59 11.34
N THR A 142 13.75 17.70 11.80
CA THR A 142 14.39 16.79 12.75
C THR A 142 15.01 17.59 13.90
N ASN A 143 15.42 16.90 14.96
CA ASN A 143 16.19 17.52 16.04
C ASN A 143 17.46 18.18 15.54
N TYR A 144 18.07 17.60 14.50
CA TYR A 144 19.33 18.05 13.93
C TYR A 144 19.16 19.17 12.88
N GLY A 145 17.93 19.56 12.53
CA GLY A 145 17.65 20.59 11.53
C GLY A 145 16.66 20.14 10.46
N GLU A 146 16.56 20.91 9.39
CA GLU A 146 15.71 20.59 8.24
C GLU A 146 16.52 19.86 7.17
N VAL A 147 15.99 18.73 6.70
CA VAL A 147 16.67 17.81 5.79
C VAL A 147 15.76 17.34 4.67
N GLU A 148 16.31 17.01 3.51
CA GLU A 148 15.59 16.34 2.42
C GLU A 148 15.76 14.83 2.56
N VAL A 149 14.64 14.08 2.52
CA VAL A 149 14.66 12.61 2.60
C VAL A 149 14.76 12.01 1.20
N PHE A 150 15.55 10.95 1.05
CA PHE A 150 15.67 10.19 -0.19
C PHE A 150 15.87 8.69 0.07
N LEU A 151 15.55 7.88 -0.93
CA LEU A 151 15.69 6.43 -0.88
C LEU A 151 17.03 6.00 -1.45
N ASP A 152 17.86 5.35 -0.63
CA ASP A 152 19.15 4.76 -1.03
C ASP A 152 19.11 3.23 -0.96
N ILE A 153 18.49 2.62 -1.98
CA ILE A 153 18.35 1.15 -2.06
C ILE A 153 19.72 0.46 -2.09
N TYR A 154 20.69 1.05 -2.79
CA TYR A 154 21.96 0.40 -3.11
C TYR A 154 23.12 0.78 -2.18
N GLY A 155 22.89 1.68 -1.22
CA GLY A 155 23.92 2.16 -0.29
C GLY A 155 24.96 3.06 -0.95
N ASP A 156 24.67 3.61 -2.13
CA ASP A 156 25.57 4.45 -2.92
C ASP A 156 25.23 5.94 -2.84
N ASN A 157 24.42 6.34 -1.85
CA ASN A 157 23.97 7.71 -1.65
C ASN A 157 23.21 8.28 -2.88
N ASP A 158 22.40 7.43 -3.54
CA ASP A 158 21.57 7.82 -4.69
C ASP A 158 22.41 8.31 -5.89
N GLU A 159 23.51 7.60 -6.20
CA GLU A 159 24.37 7.88 -7.36
C GLU A 159 23.60 7.84 -8.69
N LEU A 160 22.51 7.08 -8.75
CA LEU A 160 21.63 6.98 -9.91
C LEU A 160 20.64 8.16 -10.03
N GLY A 161 20.47 8.95 -8.97
CA GLY A 161 19.61 10.14 -8.93
C GLY A 161 18.11 9.86 -9.08
N VAL A 162 17.65 8.74 -8.52
CA VAL A 162 16.28 8.21 -8.66
C VAL A 162 15.58 8.00 -7.32
N GLY A 163 16.33 8.08 -6.23
CA GLY A 163 15.84 7.97 -4.86
C GLY A 163 15.17 9.24 -4.35
N LYS A 164 15.25 10.34 -5.09
CA LYS A 164 14.67 11.63 -4.70
C LYS A 164 13.16 11.52 -4.50
N LEU A 165 12.70 11.93 -3.32
CA LEU A 165 11.28 12.10 -3.02
C LEU A 165 10.84 13.50 -3.44
N GLU A 166 9.63 13.63 -4.01
CA GLU A 166 9.11 14.94 -4.42
C GLU A 166 8.85 15.85 -3.23
N ASN A 167 8.26 15.32 -2.16
CA ASN A 167 7.95 16.00 -0.92
C ASN A 167 7.69 14.98 0.21
N ASN A 168 7.46 15.46 1.42
CA ASN A 168 7.23 14.64 2.61
C ASN A 168 6.05 13.67 2.48
N SER A 169 5.02 13.96 1.66
CA SER A 169 3.89 13.05 1.49
C SER A 169 4.27 11.74 0.77
N ALA A 170 5.38 11.70 0.05
CA ALA A 170 5.91 10.44 -0.49
C ALA A 170 6.25 9.44 0.62
N LEU A 171 6.45 9.89 1.86
CA LEU A 171 6.78 9.02 3.00
C LEU A 171 5.66 8.05 3.39
N PHE A 172 4.40 8.32 3.00
CA PHE A 172 3.30 7.35 3.14
C PHE A 172 3.57 6.03 2.40
N SER A 173 4.45 6.06 1.39
CA SER A 173 4.84 4.88 0.62
C SER A 173 5.74 3.93 1.40
N PHE A 174 6.39 4.40 2.46
CA PHE A 174 7.31 3.59 3.25
C PHE A 174 6.67 3.06 4.54
N ASP A 175 5.48 3.52 4.92
CA ASP A 175 4.66 2.92 5.98
C ASP A 175 4.05 1.61 5.45
N SER A 176 4.76 0.53 5.72
CA SER A 176 4.53 -0.81 5.19
C SER A 176 3.57 -1.62 6.05
N ASN A 177 3.36 -1.22 7.31
CA ASN A 177 2.42 -1.84 8.25
C ASN A 177 1.12 -1.01 8.42
N ASN A 178 1.04 0.15 7.77
CA ASN A 178 -0.10 1.08 7.74
C ASN A 178 -0.47 1.59 9.14
N ASP A 179 0.51 1.76 10.02
CA ASP A 179 0.25 2.16 11.40
C ASP A 179 0.37 3.69 11.62
N GLY A 180 0.67 4.42 10.54
CA GLY A 180 0.80 5.87 10.50
C GLY A 180 2.10 6.40 11.11
N THR A 181 3.04 5.52 11.43
CA THR A 181 4.39 5.86 11.90
C THR A 181 5.40 5.18 11.01
N LEU A 182 6.27 5.96 10.38
CA LEU A 182 7.38 5.43 9.61
C LEU A 182 8.58 5.23 10.55
N ASP A 183 8.93 3.98 10.84
CA ASP A 183 10.03 3.62 11.75
C ASP A 183 10.75 2.32 11.37
N GLN A 184 11.65 1.83 12.21
CA GLN A 184 12.44 0.61 11.98
C GLN A 184 11.62 -0.68 11.76
N LYS A 185 10.31 -0.68 12.07
CA LYS A 185 9.42 -1.80 11.75
C LYS A 185 9.01 -1.82 10.29
N ASP A 186 9.28 -0.75 9.56
CA ASP A 186 8.99 -0.64 8.14
C ASP A 186 10.11 -1.17 7.27
N MET A 187 9.70 -1.93 6.24
CA MET A 187 10.59 -2.73 5.41
C MET A 187 11.73 -1.95 4.72
N LEU A 188 11.54 -0.65 4.47
CA LEU A 188 12.50 0.19 3.75
C LEU A 188 13.02 1.37 4.58
N PHE A 189 12.72 1.41 5.89
CA PHE A 189 13.14 2.54 6.72
C PHE A 189 14.67 2.67 6.82
N ASP A 190 15.37 1.54 6.88
CA ASP A 190 16.84 1.47 6.89
C ASP A 190 17.47 1.93 5.56
N LYS A 191 16.68 2.01 4.48
CA LYS A 191 17.10 2.52 3.17
C LYS A 191 16.82 4.01 3.01
N LEU A 192 16.13 4.66 3.94
CA LEU A 192 15.88 6.09 3.89
C LEU A 192 17.08 6.85 4.46
N LYS A 193 17.60 7.77 3.67
CA LYS A 193 18.67 8.68 4.05
C LYS A 193 18.19 10.12 3.99
N VAL A 194 18.95 10.97 4.65
CA VAL A 194 18.73 12.41 4.70
C VAL A 194 19.92 13.13 4.11
N ARG A 195 19.66 14.20 3.36
CA ARG A 195 20.68 15.13 2.89
C ARG A 195 20.37 16.55 3.35
N GLY A 196 21.42 17.29 3.68
CA GLY A 196 21.38 18.71 4.02
C GLY A 196 22.79 19.28 3.92
N TYR A 197 23.04 20.41 4.57
CA TYR A 197 24.34 21.08 4.51
C TYR A 197 24.93 21.27 5.89
N ASP A 198 26.25 21.31 6.02
CA ASP A 198 26.92 21.79 7.23
C ASP A 198 26.96 23.33 7.28
N LYS A 199 27.53 23.88 8.36
CA LYS A 199 27.66 25.34 8.55
C LYS A 199 28.51 26.03 7.48
N ASP A 200 29.39 25.28 6.81
CA ASP A 200 30.33 25.77 5.81
C ASP A 200 29.74 25.62 4.38
N GLY A 201 28.54 25.04 4.26
CA GLY A 201 27.82 24.84 3.01
C GLY A 201 28.19 23.56 2.26
N ASN A 202 28.90 22.61 2.89
CA ASN A 202 29.16 21.30 2.28
C ASN A 202 27.97 20.37 2.48
N GLU A 203 27.68 19.54 1.48
CA GLU A 203 26.61 18.54 1.59
C GLU A 203 26.96 17.48 2.66
N LYS A 204 25.98 17.15 3.49
CA LYS A 204 26.05 16.14 4.54
C LYS A 204 24.93 15.13 4.34
N ILE A 205 25.27 13.85 4.41
CA ILE A 205 24.34 12.72 4.28
C ILE A 205 24.40 11.87 5.55
N ALA A 206 23.24 11.41 6.04
CA ALA A 206 23.12 10.47 7.15
C ALA A 206 21.94 9.51 6.93
N ASN A 207 21.84 8.45 7.73
CA ASN A 207 20.62 7.63 7.73
C ASN A 207 19.49 8.41 8.40
N LEU A 208 18.25 8.20 7.95
CA LEU A 208 17.08 8.83 8.58
C LEU A 208 16.98 8.46 10.07
N SER A 209 17.30 7.20 10.40
CA SER A 209 17.34 6.68 11.78
C SER A 209 18.32 7.39 12.71
N ASP A 210 19.36 8.02 12.15
CA ASP A 210 20.39 8.71 12.94
C ASP A 210 19.91 10.11 13.39
N VAL A 211 18.94 10.68 12.67
CA VAL A 211 18.43 12.03 12.92
C VAL A 211 17.01 12.07 13.50
N THR A 212 16.25 10.98 13.34
CA THR A 212 14.93 10.80 13.95
C THR A 212 14.65 9.32 14.19
N THR A 213 14.01 9.00 15.31
CA THR A 213 13.66 7.59 15.61
C THR A 213 12.49 7.10 14.77
N ARG A 214 11.64 8.03 14.33
CA ARG A 214 10.43 7.78 13.56
C ARG A 214 9.96 9.04 12.84
N VAL A 215 9.02 8.90 11.91
CA VAL A 215 8.26 10.01 11.33
C VAL A 215 6.77 9.76 11.54
N ASP A 216 6.10 10.68 12.24
CA ASP A 216 4.64 10.63 12.38
C ASP A 216 3.98 11.09 11.08
N LEU A 217 3.34 10.19 10.34
CA LEU A 217 2.69 10.53 9.07
C LEU A 217 1.34 11.21 9.29
N ARG A 218 0.76 11.09 10.48
CA ARG A 218 -0.53 11.72 10.83
C ARG A 218 -0.44 13.24 10.82
N GLN A 219 0.73 13.78 11.13
CA GLN A 219 0.98 15.23 11.12
C GLN A 219 0.94 15.83 9.70
N PHE A 220 0.94 15.02 8.65
CA PHE A 220 0.82 15.46 7.25
C PHE A 220 -0.64 15.66 6.82
N ILE A 221 -1.59 15.12 7.58
CA ILE A 221 -3.02 15.20 7.26
C ILE A 221 -3.57 16.53 7.78
N SER A 222 -4.40 17.18 6.96
CA SER A 222 -5.14 18.38 7.37
C SER A 222 -6.11 18.07 8.49
N THR A 223 -6.25 18.98 9.45
CA THR A 223 -7.16 18.80 10.59
C THR A 223 -8.64 18.74 10.19
N ASN A 224 -8.99 19.29 9.02
CA ASN A 224 -10.33 19.27 8.47
C ASN A 224 -10.33 18.48 7.16
N VAL A 225 -10.55 17.17 7.26
CA VAL A 225 -10.65 16.27 6.09
C VAL A 225 -12.05 16.39 5.47
N ILE A 226 -12.10 16.60 4.16
CA ILE A 226 -13.35 16.72 3.39
C ILE A 226 -13.40 15.74 2.22
N ASN A 227 -14.61 15.37 1.79
CA ASN A 227 -14.81 14.55 0.60
C ASN A 227 -14.80 15.44 -0.65
N HIS A 228 -13.63 15.59 -1.29
CA HIS A 228 -13.47 16.45 -2.47
C HIS A 228 -14.30 15.96 -3.66
N ASN A 229 -14.39 14.64 -3.86
CA ASN A 229 -15.17 14.06 -4.95
C ASN A 229 -16.68 14.37 -4.78
N GLN A 230 -17.16 14.41 -3.53
CA GLN A 230 -18.52 14.85 -3.23
C GLN A 230 -18.76 16.31 -3.60
N ILE A 231 -17.85 17.21 -3.19
CA ILE A 231 -17.99 18.66 -3.42
C ILE A 231 -17.99 18.98 -4.91
N THR A 232 -16.98 18.50 -5.65
CA THR A 232 -16.87 18.74 -7.10
C THR A 232 -18.11 18.26 -7.84
N ARG A 233 -18.71 17.14 -7.42
CA ARG A 233 -19.96 16.65 -8.01
C ARG A 233 -21.15 17.55 -7.71
N GLU A 234 -21.31 17.97 -6.46
CA GLU A 234 -22.42 18.86 -6.09
C GLU A 234 -22.35 20.18 -6.88
N GLU A 235 -21.14 20.70 -7.13
CA GLU A 235 -20.90 21.85 -8.01
C GLU A 235 -21.28 21.58 -9.47
N LEU A 236 -20.90 20.42 -10.03
CA LEU A 236 -21.27 20.02 -11.39
C LEU A 236 -22.78 19.85 -11.54
N ASN A 237 -23.44 19.16 -10.61
CA ASN A 237 -24.88 18.96 -10.60
C ASN A 237 -25.63 20.29 -10.47
N HIS A 238 -25.14 21.21 -9.64
CA HIS A 238 -25.69 22.55 -9.54
C HIS A 238 -25.57 23.31 -10.87
N LYS A 239 -24.39 23.27 -11.49
CA LYS A 239 -24.15 23.87 -12.82
C LYS A 239 -25.06 23.27 -13.88
N ALA A 240 -25.26 21.95 -13.89
CA ALA A 240 -26.15 21.25 -14.81
C ALA A 240 -27.58 21.79 -14.74
N ILE A 241 -28.10 22.01 -13.52
CA ILE A 241 -29.44 22.55 -13.27
C ILE A 241 -29.55 23.99 -13.77
N ILE A 242 -28.58 24.86 -13.43
CA ILE A 242 -28.65 26.29 -13.78
C ILE A 242 -28.48 26.52 -15.29
N THR A 243 -27.64 25.71 -15.94
CA THR A 243 -27.33 25.83 -17.37
C THR A 243 -28.23 24.97 -18.26
N ASN A 244 -29.21 24.26 -17.68
CA ASN A 244 -30.06 23.28 -18.37
C ASN A 244 -29.26 22.31 -19.24
N SER A 245 -28.11 21.88 -18.74
CA SER A 245 -27.15 21.00 -19.43
C SER A 245 -27.17 19.63 -18.76
N PRO A 246 -28.08 18.73 -19.15
CA PRO A 246 -28.25 17.42 -18.52
C PRO A 246 -27.00 16.55 -18.61
N ASP A 247 -26.14 16.77 -19.61
CA ASP A 247 -24.87 16.07 -19.79
C ASP A 247 -23.87 16.30 -18.65
N LEU A 248 -24.04 17.37 -17.86
CA LEU A 248 -23.23 17.65 -16.67
C LEU A 248 -23.78 16.99 -15.40
N TYR A 249 -25.01 16.44 -15.43
CA TYR A 249 -25.66 15.88 -14.25
C TYR A 249 -25.24 14.42 -14.03
N VAL A 250 -24.82 14.12 -12.81
CA VAL A 250 -24.40 12.79 -12.37
C VAL A 250 -25.35 12.30 -11.27
N ASP A 251 -26.18 11.30 -11.58
CA ASP A 251 -26.98 10.59 -10.59
C ASP A 251 -26.10 9.59 -9.82
N THR A 252 -26.21 9.60 -8.50
CA THR A 252 -25.36 8.83 -7.58
C THR A 252 -26.15 8.03 -6.58
N LYS A 253 -27.48 7.93 -6.75
CA LYS A 253 -28.34 7.09 -5.90
C LYS A 253 -27.87 5.64 -5.86
N GLU A 254 -27.40 5.16 -7.00
CA GLU A 254 -26.93 3.77 -7.18
C GLU A 254 -25.43 3.59 -6.91
N ILE A 255 -24.69 4.67 -6.59
CA ILE A 255 -23.25 4.60 -6.34
C ILE A 255 -23.00 4.65 -4.84
N ASP A 256 -22.39 3.61 -4.30
CA ASP A 256 -22.04 3.54 -2.88
C ASP A 256 -21.11 4.69 -2.48
N HIS A 257 -21.56 5.56 -1.59
CA HIS A 257 -20.86 6.75 -1.14
C HIS A 257 -19.51 6.45 -0.47
N ARG A 258 -19.30 5.23 0.02
CA ARG A 258 -17.99 4.81 0.56
C ARG A 258 -16.87 4.91 -0.46
N HIS A 259 -17.17 4.75 -1.75
CA HIS A 259 -16.19 4.92 -2.82
C HIS A 259 -15.55 6.31 -2.82
N SER A 260 -16.38 7.37 -2.86
CA SER A 260 -15.88 8.75 -2.90
C SER A 260 -15.23 9.17 -1.59
N TYR A 261 -15.83 8.71 -0.48
CA TYR A 261 -15.29 8.93 0.85
C TYR A 261 -13.88 8.35 0.97
N TYR A 262 -13.68 7.08 0.58
CA TYR A 262 -12.39 6.42 0.65
C TYR A 262 -11.41 6.99 -0.37
N ALA A 263 -11.85 7.46 -1.53
CA ALA A 263 -10.95 8.10 -2.48
C ALA A 263 -10.43 9.48 -1.98
N SER A 264 -11.13 10.14 -1.06
CA SER A 264 -10.76 11.47 -0.55
C SER A 264 -10.07 11.46 0.82
N ASP A 265 -10.37 10.50 1.69
CA ASP A 265 -9.92 10.53 3.08
C ASP A 265 -8.54 9.87 3.27
N PRO A 266 -7.46 10.61 3.59
CA PRO A 266 -6.13 10.04 3.80
C PRO A 266 -6.04 9.12 5.03
N ASN A 267 -6.98 9.21 5.98
CA ASN A 267 -6.99 8.30 7.14
C ASN A 267 -7.26 6.85 6.75
N THR A 268 -7.85 6.58 5.57
CA THR A 268 -8.04 5.21 5.09
C THR A 268 -6.74 4.56 4.58
N LEU A 269 -5.61 5.28 4.64
CA LEU A 269 -4.29 4.69 4.41
C LEU A 269 -3.80 3.90 5.63
N PHE A 270 -4.36 4.19 6.80
CA PHE A 270 -4.01 3.50 8.03
C PHE A 270 -4.90 2.27 8.23
N ALA A 271 -4.36 1.27 8.91
CA ALA A 271 -5.08 0.05 9.25
C ALA A 271 -6.36 0.38 10.04
N ALA A 272 -7.43 -0.37 9.76
CA ALA A 272 -8.75 -0.18 10.34
C ALA A 272 -8.73 -0.09 11.87
N GLU A 273 -7.87 -0.84 12.54
CA GLU A 273 -7.70 -0.86 13.99
C GLU A 273 -7.36 0.52 14.57
N ASN A 274 -6.80 1.43 13.78
CA ASN A 274 -6.45 2.80 14.19
C ASN A 274 -7.61 3.81 14.05
N ARG A 275 -8.67 3.47 13.31
CA ARG A 275 -9.76 4.40 12.94
C ARG A 275 -11.17 3.90 13.27
N TYR A 276 -11.30 2.60 13.54
CA TYR A 276 -12.56 1.96 13.87
C TYR A 276 -12.75 1.82 15.38
N GLU A 277 -14.01 1.96 15.81
CA GLU A 277 -14.46 1.70 17.17
C GLU A 277 -15.53 0.61 17.19
N LYS A 278 -15.52 -0.23 18.22
CA LYS A 278 -16.55 -1.26 18.40
C LYS A 278 -17.90 -0.62 18.69
N ILE A 279 -18.94 -1.10 18.00
CA ILE A 279 -20.32 -0.69 18.24
C ILE A 279 -20.85 -1.40 19.50
N GLY A 280 -21.41 -0.63 20.44
CA GLY A 280 -21.99 -1.19 21.66
C GLY A 280 -23.24 -2.03 21.39
N LYS A 281 -23.52 -3.01 22.25
CA LYS A 281 -24.70 -3.89 22.13
C LYS A 281 -26.03 -3.10 22.02
N ASN A 282 -26.18 -2.04 22.81
CA ASN A 282 -27.37 -1.19 22.75
C ASN A 282 -27.48 -0.47 21.40
N ASP A 283 -26.36 0.00 20.87
CA ASP A 283 -26.31 0.71 19.60
C ASP A 283 -26.58 -0.23 18.43
N ILE A 284 -26.06 -1.47 18.48
CA ILE A 284 -26.43 -2.55 17.56
C ILE A 284 -27.94 -2.82 17.60
N ASN A 285 -28.51 -3.03 18.77
CA ASN A 285 -29.95 -3.28 18.89
C ASN A 285 -30.79 -2.12 18.34
N ASN A 286 -30.39 -0.87 18.63
CA ASN A 286 -31.05 0.32 18.12
C ASN A 286 -30.91 0.43 16.59
N PHE A 287 -29.75 0.10 16.04
CA PHE A 287 -29.50 0.07 14.61
C PHE A 287 -30.46 -0.91 13.92
N PHE A 288 -30.50 -2.17 14.35
CA PHE A 288 -31.38 -3.17 13.74
C PHE A 288 -32.86 -2.83 13.92
N LYS A 289 -33.26 -2.30 15.08
CA LYS A 289 -34.65 -1.83 15.29
C LYS A 289 -35.04 -0.71 14.33
N LYS A 290 -34.09 0.16 13.95
CA LYS A 290 -34.34 1.29 13.06
C LYS A 290 -34.34 0.90 11.58
N TYR A 291 -33.45 0.01 11.17
CA TYR A 291 -33.17 -0.24 9.75
C TYR A 291 -33.60 -1.61 9.24
N ALA A 292 -33.95 -2.57 10.12
CA ALA A 292 -34.36 -3.89 9.67
C ALA A 292 -35.75 -3.85 9.04
N GLN A 293 -35.90 -4.58 7.94
CA GLN A 293 -37.17 -4.82 7.27
C GLN A 293 -37.98 -5.89 8.03
N ASN A 294 -39.20 -6.16 7.57
CA ASN A 294 -40.11 -7.13 8.20
C ASN A 294 -39.54 -8.55 8.30
N ASP A 295 -38.61 -8.91 7.43
CA ASP A 295 -37.91 -10.20 7.43
C ASP A 295 -36.67 -10.24 8.36
N GLY A 296 -36.38 -9.12 9.02
CA GLY A 296 -35.26 -8.91 9.95
C GLY A 296 -33.93 -8.54 9.28
N TRP A 297 -33.88 -8.41 7.95
CA TRP A 297 -32.66 -8.00 7.25
C TRP A 297 -32.57 -6.47 7.14
N VAL A 298 -31.35 -5.97 7.27
CA VAL A 298 -30.97 -4.59 6.93
C VAL A 298 -30.28 -4.63 5.57
N ASP A 299 -30.85 -3.91 4.60
CA ASP A 299 -30.26 -3.76 3.27
C ASP A 299 -29.21 -2.63 3.27
N LEU A 300 -27.98 -2.95 2.86
CA LEU A 300 -26.86 -2.01 2.85
C LEU A 300 -26.66 -1.31 1.49
N ARG A 301 -27.41 -1.70 0.46
CA ARG A 301 -27.30 -1.14 -0.90
C ARG A 301 -27.88 0.27 -1.02
N HIS A 302 -27.62 0.92 -2.15
CA HIS A 302 -28.20 2.21 -2.54
C HIS A 302 -28.09 3.31 -1.48
N ASN A 303 -26.99 3.33 -0.72
CA ASN A 303 -26.73 4.29 0.36
C ASN A 303 -27.77 4.31 1.48
N ASN A 304 -28.54 3.23 1.67
CA ASN A 304 -29.53 3.12 2.74
C ASN A 304 -28.93 3.36 4.13
N ILE A 305 -27.68 2.92 4.32
CA ILE A 305 -26.93 3.08 5.57
C ILE A 305 -25.76 4.05 5.43
N PHE A 306 -24.98 3.94 4.34
CA PHE A 306 -23.71 4.64 4.20
C PHE A 306 -23.80 5.93 3.36
N GLY A 307 -24.90 6.68 3.48
CA GLY A 307 -25.06 7.96 2.77
C GLY A 307 -24.15 9.09 3.28
N LYS A 308 -24.08 10.19 2.53
CA LYS A 308 -23.23 11.35 2.86
C LYS A 308 -23.46 11.92 4.27
N ASP A 309 -24.73 11.98 4.68
CA ASP A 309 -25.17 12.52 5.97
C ASP A 309 -25.23 11.44 7.07
N SER A 310 -24.77 10.22 6.77
CA SER A 310 -24.77 9.12 7.73
C SER A 310 -23.71 9.31 8.82
N SER A 311 -24.08 8.93 10.04
CA SER A 311 -23.14 8.75 11.15
C SER A 311 -22.27 7.51 10.98
N PHE A 312 -22.65 6.59 10.09
CA PHE A 312 -21.89 5.38 9.78
C PHE A 312 -21.11 5.59 8.48
N LYS A 313 -19.77 5.60 8.57
CA LYS A 313 -18.91 5.76 7.38
C LYS A 313 -18.62 4.44 6.70
N ASN A 314 -18.32 3.41 7.48
CA ASN A 314 -18.24 2.03 7.04
C ASN A 314 -18.33 1.09 8.24
N PHE A 315 -18.55 -0.21 7.98
CA PHE A 315 -18.40 -1.25 8.99
C PHE A 315 -17.20 -2.15 8.74
N ALA A 316 -16.73 -2.79 9.80
CA ALA A 316 -15.73 -3.85 9.75
C ALA A 316 -16.06 -4.95 10.75
N TYR A 317 -15.48 -6.12 10.53
CA TYR A 317 -15.61 -7.28 11.41
C TYR A 317 -14.25 -7.95 11.62
N THR A 318 -14.07 -8.65 12.74
CA THR A 318 -12.81 -9.34 13.02
C THR A 318 -12.64 -10.58 12.15
N LYS A 319 -11.46 -10.73 11.56
CA LYS A 319 -11.08 -11.81 10.66
C LYS A 319 -9.66 -12.29 10.97
N ILE A 320 -9.39 -13.58 10.76
CA ILE A 320 -8.08 -14.18 11.02
C ILE A 320 -7.33 -14.39 9.70
N GLY A 321 -6.12 -13.84 9.62
CA GLY A 321 -5.25 -13.96 8.45
C GLY A 321 -4.43 -15.24 8.42
N PHE A 322 -3.58 -15.38 7.41
CA PHE A 322 -2.69 -16.54 7.27
C PHE A 322 -1.55 -16.59 8.30
N ASP A 323 -1.27 -15.50 9.00
CA ASP A 323 -0.34 -15.41 10.12
C ASP A 323 -1.01 -15.66 11.49
N ASP A 324 -2.26 -16.13 11.49
CA ASP A 324 -3.08 -16.37 12.68
C ASP A 324 -3.42 -15.10 13.48
N THR A 325 -3.09 -13.92 12.95
CA THR A 325 -3.44 -12.62 13.56
C THR A 325 -4.87 -12.22 13.21
N ALA A 326 -5.55 -11.65 14.20
CA ALA A 326 -6.85 -11.03 14.08
C ALA A 326 -6.71 -9.60 13.57
N ARG A 327 -7.55 -9.27 12.58
CA ARG A 327 -7.57 -7.98 11.89
C ARG A 327 -9.00 -7.56 11.64
N LEU A 328 -9.26 -6.26 11.53
CA LEU A 328 -10.52 -5.74 11.07
C LEU A 328 -10.60 -5.84 9.54
N SER A 329 -11.54 -6.66 9.06
CA SER A 329 -11.92 -6.73 7.65
C SER A 329 -13.03 -5.73 7.39
N GLU A 330 -12.69 -4.66 6.68
CA GLU A 330 -13.64 -3.64 6.28
C GLU A 330 -14.66 -4.19 5.27
N PHE A 331 -15.90 -3.73 5.34
CA PHE A 331 -16.87 -4.04 4.29
C PHE A 331 -16.42 -3.32 3.03
N ASN A 332 -16.18 -4.08 1.97
CA ASN A 332 -15.91 -3.52 0.66
C ASN A 332 -17.09 -2.63 0.22
N PRO A 333 -16.83 -1.49 -0.46
CA PRO A 333 -17.87 -0.74 -1.16
C PRO A 333 -18.67 -1.65 -2.09
N ILE A 334 -19.99 -1.46 -2.15
CA ILE A 334 -20.87 -2.31 -2.95
C ILE A 334 -20.82 -1.86 -4.40
N ILE A 335 -20.55 -2.83 -5.27
CA ILE A 335 -20.64 -2.69 -6.71
C ILE A 335 -21.89 -3.42 -7.16
N GLU A 336 -22.80 -2.70 -7.80
CA GLU A 336 -23.93 -3.31 -8.47
C GLU A 336 -23.46 -3.91 -9.80
N PRO A 337 -23.69 -5.21 -10.07
CA PRO A 337 -23.44 -5.76 -11.39
C PRO A 337 -24.33 -5.05 -12.43
N SER A 338 -23.88 -4.97 -13.68
CA SER A 338 -24.73 -4.39 -14.73
C SER A 338 -26.02 -5.21 -14.87
N LYS A 339 -27.10 -4.55 -15.31
CA LYS A 339 -28.38 -5.23 -15.59
C LYS A 339 -28.25 -6.36 -16.63
N GLU A 340 -27.19 -6.33 -17.43
CA GLU A 340 -26.88 -7.31 -18.48
C GLU A 340 -26.03 -8.48 -17.95
N GLN A 341 -25.34 -8.29 -16.83
CA GLN A 341 -24.51 -9.32 -16.20
C GLN A 341 -25.39 -10.28 -15.41
N LYS A 342 -25.62 -11.46 -15.98
CA LYS A 342 -26.25 -12.57 -15.25
C LYS A 342 -25.24 -13.13 -14.25
N LYS A 343 -25.62 -13.14 -12.98
CA LYS A 343 -24.87 -13.86 -11.95
C LYS A 343 -24.84 -15.33 -12.34
N ASP A 344 -23.64 -15.90 -12.44
CA ASP A 344 -23.49 -17.34 -12.66
C ASP A 344 -24.10 -18.07 -11.46
N GLU A 345 -25.17 -18.83 -11.71
CA GLU A 345 -25.87 -19.60 -10.67
C GLU A 345 -24.97 -20.66 -10.02
N ASN A 346 -23.89 -21.06 -10.72
CA ASN A 346 -22.89 -21.99 -10.22
C ASN A 346 -21.64 -21.31 -9.62
N PHE A 347 -21.69 -19.98 -9.43
CA PHE A 347 -20.57 -19.25 -8.84
C PHE A 347 -20.24 -19.79 -7.43
N SER A 348 -18.95 -20.03 -7.20
CA SER A 348 -18.44 -20.40 -5.88
C SER A 348 -17.34 -19.43 -5.47
N TYR A 349 -17.56 -18.70 -4.39
CA TYR A 349 -16.59 -17.75 -3.83
C TYR A 349 -15.27 -18.44 -3.48
N THR A 350 -15.34 -19.61 -2.83
CA THR A 350 -14.16 -20.39 -2.46
C THR A 350 -13.35 -20.80 -3.69
N LYS A 351 -14.04 -21.25 -4.75
CA LYS A 351 -13.38 -21.62 -6.00
C LYS A 351 -12.76 -20.41 -6.71
N PHE A 352 -13.48 -19.29 -6.75
CA PHE A 352 -12.97 -18.03 -7.30
C PHE A 352 -11.66 -17.63 -6.61
N GLN A 353 -11.63 -17.59 -5.28
CA GLN A 353 -10.43 -17.22 -4.52
C GLN A 353 -9.26 -18.19 -4.77
N LYS A 354 -9.54 -19.49 -4.81
CA LYS A 354 -8.52 -20.51 -5.11
C LYS A 354 -7.96 -20.35 -6.52
N ASP A 355 -8.81 -20.23 -7.52
CA ASP A 355 -8.40 -20.12 -8.92
C ASP A 355 -7.61 -18.83 -9.17
N SER A 356 -8.05 -17.71 -8.57
CA SER A 356 -7.30 -16.45 -8.56
C SER A 356 -5.91 -16.60 -7.94
N PHE A 357 -5.81 -17.23 -6.75
CA PHE A 357 -4.52 -17.47 -6.11
C PHE A 357 -3.61 -18.40 -6.93
N MET A 358 -4.16 -19.47 -7.52
CA MET A 358 -3.36 -20.41 -8.31
C MET A 358 -2.84 -19.76 -9.61
N LYS A 359 -3.64 -18.88 -10.22
CA LYS A 359 -3.21 -18.05 -11.34
C LYS A 359 -2.11 -17.08 -10.91
N PHE A 360 -2.29 -16.37 -9.81
CA PHE A 360 -1.27 -15.49 -9.22
C PHE A 360 0.05 -16.25 -9.00
N TYR A 361 -0.03 -17.43 -8.37
CA TYR A 361 1.14 -18.27 -8.09
C TYR A 361 1.87 -18.66 -9.38
N SER A 362 1.15 -19.11 -10.41
CA SER A 362 1.74 -19.50 -11.69
C SER A 362 2.40 -18.33 -12.40
N ASP A 363 1.70 -17.20 -12.47
CA ASP A 363 2.16 -16.00 -13.17
C ASP A 363 3.36 -15.37 -12.46
N TYR A 364 3.42 -15.41 -11.12
CA TYR A 364 4.56 -14.91 -10.36
C TYR A 364 5.81 -15.72 -10.65
N ASN A 365 5.73 -17.06 -10.60
CA ASN A 365 6.89 -17.91 -10.89
C ASN A 365 7.35 -17.75 -12.35
N THR A 366 6.41 -17.57 -13.29
CA THR A 366 6.76 -17.31 -14.70
C THR A 366 7.50 -15.97 -14.87
N GLU A 367 7.06 -14.93 -14.16
CA GLU A 367 7.70 -13.62 -14.16
C GLU A 367 9.08 -13.67 -13.49
N LEU A 368 9.19 -14.37 -12.35
CA LEU A 368 10.45 -14.58 -11.63
C LEU A 368 11.47 -15.28 -12.53
N ASP A 369 11.11 -16.41 -13.14
CA ASP A 369 11.99 -17.16 -14.06
C ASP A 369 12.46 -16.30 -15.24
N ALA A 370 11.59 -15.42 -15.76
CA ALA A 370 11.93 -14.52 -16.86
C ALA A 370 12.87 -13.40 -16.41
N HIS A 371 12.65 -12.83 -15.23
CA HIS A 371 13.51 -11.80 -14.64
C HIS A 371 14.89 -12.37 -14.29
N GLU A 372 14.95 -13.52 -13.61
CA GLU A 372 16.22 -14.20 -13.27
C GLU A 372 17.06 -14.48 -14.52
N LYS A 373 16.45 -15.00 -15.61
CA LYS A 373 17.15 -15.19 -16.90
C LYS A 373 17.65 -13.88 -17.50
N THR A 374 16.91 -12.79 -17.33
CA THR A 374 17.33 -11.46 -17.82
C THR A 374 18.58 -11.00 -17.08
N ILE A 375 18.57 -11.12 -15.74
CA ILE A 375 19.71 -10.77 -14.88
C ILE A 375 20.91 -11.69 -15.13
N GLU A 376 20.71 -13.01 -15.27
CA GLU A 376 21.77 -13.97 -15.58
C GLU A 376 22.47 -13.62 -16.91
N ASN A 377 21.69 -13.38 -17.96
CA ASN A 377 22.23 -13.00 -19.27
C ASN A 377 22.97 -11.66 -19.22
N LEU A 378 22.43 -10.66 -18.52
CA LEU A 378 23.10 -9.37 -18.38
C LEU A 378 24.41 -9.50 -17.58
N SER A 379 24.38 -10.27 -16.50
CA SER A 379 25.55 -10.54 -15.63
C SER A 379 26.67 -11.24 -16.40
N ALA A 380 26.34 -12.22 -17.25
CA ALA A 380 27.31 -12.88 -18.11
C ALA A 380 27.96 -11.91 -19.11
N ASN A 381 27.19 -10.97 -19.66
CA ASN A 381 27.71 -9.95 -20.57
C ASN A 381 28.58 -8.91 -19.82
N LEU A 382 28.15 -8.45 -18.65
CA LEU A 382 28.95 -7.55 -17.81
C LEU A 382 30.31 -8.18 -17.50
N LYS A 383 30.36 -9.44 -17.04
CA LYS A 383 31.63 -10.16 -16.77
C LYS A 383 32.54 -10.28 -17.98
N LYS A 384 31.98 -10.33 -19.19
CA LYS A 384 32.74 -10.44 -20.43
C LYS A 384 33.40 -9.11 -20.84
N PHE A 385 32.79 -7.98 -20.48
CA PHE A 385 33.15 -6.68 -21.05
C PHE A 385 33.64 -5.64 -20.01
N ASP A 386 33.30 -5.79 -18.72
CA ASP A 386 33.62 -4.84 -17.65
C ASP A 386 34.41 -5.51 -16.51
N GLU A 387 35.52 -4.89 -16.12
CA GLU A 387 36.36 -5.32 -14.99
C GLU A 387 35.71 -5.00 -13.64
N ASN A 388 34.75 -4.06 -13.61
CA ASN A 388 33.96 -3.70 -12.41
C ASN A 388 32.57 -4.37 -12.39
N ALA A 389 32.37 -5.44 -13.17
CA ALA A 389 31.08 -6.11 -13.34
C ALA A 389 30.44 -6.56 -12.01
N ASP A 390 31.24 -7.03 -11.05
CA ASP A 390 30.74 -7.62 -9.80
C ASP A 390 29.92 -6.62 -8.96
N ALA A 391 30.28 -5.33 -8.98
CA ALA A 391 29.52 -4.30 -8.27
C ALA A 391 28.11 -4.10 -8.87
N TYR A 392 27.98 -4.14 -10.20
CA TYR A 392 26.67 -4.07 -10.86
C TYR A 392 25.87 -5.35 -10.64
N ILE A 393 26.52 -6.52 -10.75
CA ILE A 393 25.87 -7.82 -10.62
C ILE A 393 25.26 -7.99 -9.23
N SER A 394 26.02 -7.66 -8.17
CA SER A 394 25.51 -7.72 -6.80
C SER A 394 24.28 -6.84 -6.60
N LYS A 395 24.23 -5.64 -7.18
CA LYS A 395 23.04 -4.77 -7.10
C LYS A 395 21.85 -5.34 -7.90
N LEU A 396 22.12 -6.00 -9.02
CA LEU A 396 21.09 -6.56 -9.91
C LEU A 396 20.42 -7.82 -9.34
N GLU A 397 21.13 -8.63 -8.57
CA GLU A 397 20.62 -9.87 -7.96
C GLU A 397 19.39 -9.64 -7.07
N ASP A 398 19.33 -8.48 -6.40
CA ASP A 398 18.22 -8.11 -5.51
C ASP A 398 17.08 -7.36 -6.22
N THR A 399 17.21 -7.09 -7.52
CA THR A 399 16.18 -6.35 -8.27
C THR A 399 14.98 -7.22 -8.61
N LYS A 400 13.85 -6.55 -8.84
CA LYS A 400 12.60 -7.17 -9.31
C LYS A 400 12.02 -6.41 -10.47
N SER A 401 11.26 -7.09 -11.33
CA SER A 401 10.49 -6.39 -12.37
C SER A 401 9.35 -5.57 -11.75
N ALA A 402 8.90 -4.53 -12.45
CA ALA A 402 7.75 -3.71 -12.01
C ALA A 402 6.50 -4.57 -11.74
N LYS A 403 6.29 -5.61 -12.55
CA LYS A 403 5.17 -6.54 -12.41
C LYS A 403 5.33 -7.41 -11.16
N MET A 404 6.54 -7.89 -10.85
CA MET A 404 6.79 -8.59 -9.59
C MET A 404 6.46 -7.71 -8.40
N ILE A 405 6.97 -6.47 -8.35
CA ILE A 405 6.69 -5.54 -7.23
C ILE A 405 5.18 -5.35 -7.04
N ALA A 406 4.44 -5.09 -8.13
CA ALA A 406 2.98 -4.96 -8.06
C ALA A 406 2.30 -6.23 -7.53
N MET A 407 2.73 -7.41 -7.98
CA MET A 407 2.20 -8.69 -7.51
C MET A 407 2.52 -8.94 -6.03
N GLU A 408 3.71 -8.59 -5.56
CA GLU A 408 4.10 -8.73 -4.16
C GLU A 408 3.26 -7.82 -3.25
N ASN A 409 3.00 -6.58 -3.68
CA ASN A 409 2.11 -5.67 -3.01
C ASN A 409 0.68 -6.22 -2.95
N GLU A 410 0.19 -6.77 -4.06
CA GLU A 410 -1.15 -7.38 -4.11
C GLU A 410 -1.25 -8.62 -3.19
N PHE A 411 -0.20 -9.46 -3.15
CA PHE A 411 -0.12 -10.60 -2.24
C PHE A 411 -0.17 -10.15 -0.78
N LYS A 412 0.57 -9.11 -0.41
CA LYS A 412 0.55 -8.56 0.94
C LYS A 412 -0.84 -8.00 1.28
N GLN A 413 -1.49 -7.28 0.39
CA GLN A 413 -2.86 -6.80 0.62
C GLN A 413 -3.88 -7.94 0.75
N ALA A 414 -3.73 -9.01 -0.04
CA ALA A 414 -4.67 -10.12 -0.06
C ALA A 414 -4.50 -11.07 1.12
N THR A 415 -3.27 -11.30 1.59
CA THR A 415 -2.95 -12.29 2.63
C THR A 415 -2.60 -11.67 3.99
N GLY A 416 -2.17 -10.40 3.95
CA GLY A 416 -1.47 -9.68 5.03
C GLY A 416 -0.17 -10.34 5.47
N LEU A 417 0.43 -11.19 4.65
CA LEU A 417 1.80 -11.67 4.85
C LEU A 417 2.75 -10.80 4.04
N ASP A 418 3.93 -10.50 4.58
CA ASP A 418 5.01 -9.98 3.76
C ASP A 418 5.37 -10.98 2.66
N PHE A 419 5.69 -10.46 1.47
CA PHE A 419 5.98 -11.33 0.36
C PHE A 419 7.29 -12.09 0.58
N SER A 420 7.20 -13.41 0.46
CA SER A 420 8.37 -14.28 0.32
C SER A 420 7.94 -15.56 -0.40
N ILE A 421 8.88 -16.25 -1.05
CA ILE A 421 8.60 -17.56 -1.66
C ILE A 421 8.08 -18.56 -0.62
N SER A 422 8.54 -18.46 0.64
CA SER A 422 8.04 -19.27 1.75
C SER A 422 6.57 -18.99 2.04
N ASN A 423 6.19 -17.72 2.17
CA ASN A 423 4.80 -17.31 2.41
C ASN A 423 3.89 -17.63 1.22
N LEU A 424 4.39 -17.48 -0.01
CA LEU A 424 3.67 -17.88 -1.22
C LEU A 424 3.35 -19.39 -1.20
N LYS A 425 4.33 -20.24 -0.85
CA LYS A 425 4.13 -21.69 -0.69
C LYS A 425 3.22 -22.03 0.49
N LYS A 426 3.28 -21.28 1.59
CA LYS A 426 2.40 -21.42 2.76
C LYS A 426 0.93 -21.26 2.35
N VAL A 427 0.59 -20.19 1.63
CA VAL A 427 -0.78 -19.95 1.16
C VAL A 427 -1.24 -21.03 0.17
N LYS A 428 -0.37 -21.45 -0.75
CA LYS A 428 -0.66 -22.58 -1.66
C LYS A 428 -1.01 -23.87 -0.91
N LYS A 429 -0.22 -24.20 0.12
CA LYS A 429 -0.44 -25.37 0.97
C LYS A 429 -1.77 -25.26 1.75
N ALA A 430 -2.11 -24.07 2.25
CA ALA A 430 -3.38 -23.83 2.93
C ALA A 430 -4.58 -24.13 2.03
N PHE A 431 -4.55 -23.68 0.77
CA PHE A 431 -5.60 -24.03 -0.22
C PHE A 431 -5.69 -25.53 -0.50
N SER A 432 -4.57 -26.24 -0.49
CA SER A 432 -4.58 -27.71 -0.66
C SER A 432 -5.10 -28.45 0.57
N ALA A 433 -4.98 -27.86 1.76
CA ALA A 433 -5.43 -28.46 3.01
C ALA A 433 -6.92 -28.22 3.28
N ASN A 434 -7.38 -26.97 3.14
CA ASN A 434 -8.78 -26.59 3.31
C ASN A 434 -9.08 -25.31 2.52
N GLU A 435 -9.76 -25.47 1.38
CA GLU A 435 -10.08 -24.36 0.49
C GLU A 435 -10.96 -23.30 1.15
N ALA A 436 -11.96 -23.72 1.95
CA ALA A 436 -12.89 -22.80 2.58
C ALA A 436 -12.20 -21.93 3.65
N THR A 437 -11.35 -22.54 4.48
CA THR A 437 -10.56 -21.81 5.47
C THR A 437 -9.56 -20.86 4.81
N ALA A 438 -8.85 -21.32 3.77
CA ALA A 438 -7.89 -20.49 3.04
C ALA A 438 -8.56 -19.31 2.32
N ALA A 439 -9.70 -19.54 1.65
CA ALA A 439 -10.47 -18.48 1.01
C ALA A 439 -11.02 -17.47 2.03
N THR A 440 -11.35 -17.93 3.24
CA THR A 440 -11.77 -17.07 4.35
C THR A 440 -10.60 -16.31 4.98
N ALA A 441 -9.36 -16.77 4.87
CA ALA A 441 -8.19 -16.05 5.40
C ALA A 441 -7.68 -14.94 4.47
N LEU A 442 -7.99 -15.01 3.16
CA LEU A 442 -7.74 -13.92 2.21
C LEU A 442 -8.63 -12.72 2.49
N ARG A 443 -8.21 -11.52 2.08
CA ARG A 443 -9.06 -10.32 1.99
C ARG A 443 -10.35 -10.64 1.24
N ASP A 444 -11.47 -10.08 1.70
CA ASP A 444 -12.76 -10.30 1.02
C ASP A 444 -12.71 -9.69 -0.39
N SER A 445 -13.11 -10.49 -1.38
CA SER A 445 -13.32 -10.03 -2.77
C SER A 445 -14.80 -9.79 -3.07
N ASP A 446 -15.67 -10.03 -2.10
CA ASP A 446 -17.11 -9.81 -2.16
C ASP A 446 -17.51 -8.66 -1.22
N SER A 447 -18.68 -8.07 -1.45
CA SER A 447 -19.20 -6.96 -0.65
C SER A 447 -20.38 -7.43 0.20
N VAL A 448 -20.44 -6.98 1.46
CA VAL A 448 -21.60 -7.25 2.34
C VAL A 448 -22.75 -6.38 1.87
N ILE A 449 -23.84 -7.01 1.41
CA ILE A 449 -25.02 -6.33 0.87
C ILE A 449 -26.19 -6.28 1.84
N ALA A 450 -26.21 -7.17 2.83
CA ALA A 450 -27.24 -7.18 3.86
C ALA A 450 -26.70 -7.77 5.16
N MET A 451 -27.36 -7.44 6.28
CA MET A 451 -27.06 -8.07 7.56
C MET A 451 -28.29 -8.24 8.44
N LYS A 452 -28.26 -9.22 9.35
CA LYS A 452 -29.37 -9.58 10.24
C LYS A 452 -28.87 -9.90 11.63
N LEU A 453 -29.57 -9.41 12.65
CA LEU A 453 -29.29 -9.74 14.05
C LEU A 453 -29.92 -11.11 14.39
N ASN A 454 -29.10 -12.05 14.82
CA ASN A 454 -29.55 -13.37 15.25
C ASN A 454 -30.09 -13.32 16.69
N GLN A 455 -30.88 -14.32 17.07
CA GLN A 455 -31.45 -14.43 18.42
C GLN A 455 -30.39 -14.56 19.51
N ASP A 456 -29.23 -15.17 19.18
CA ASP A 456 -28.10 -15.30 20.10
C ASP A 456 -27.26 -14.01 20.22
N GLY A 457 -27.61 -12.96 19.45
CA GLY A 457 -26.93 -11.66 19.46
C GLY A 457 -25.76 -11.55 18.48
N THR A 458 -25.40 -12.62 17.76
CA THR A 458 -24.47 -12.54 16.63
C THR A 458 -25.13 -11.83 15.45
N ILE A 459 -24.31 -11.32 14.52
CA ILE A 459 -24.79 -10.66 13.31
C ILE A 459 -24.46 -11.53 12.10
N ARG A 460 -25.49 -11.94 11.37
CA ARG A 460 -25.33 -12.61 10.08
C ARG A 460 -25.08 -11.59 8.99
N LEU A 461 -23.96 -11.72 8.29
CA LEU A 461 -23.60 -10.95 7.10
C LEU A 461 -23.96 -11.75 5.86
N LYS A 462 -24.54 -11.10 4.86
CA LYS A 462 -24.81 -11.66 3.53
C LYS A 462 -24.03 -10.90 2.48
N PHE A 463 -23.23 -11.62 1.71
CA PHE A 463 -22.36 -11.08 0.68
C PHE A 463 -23.02 -11.14 -0.69
N ASP A 464 -22.61 -10.27 -1.62
CA ASP A 464 -23.03 -10.28 -3.03
C ASP A 464 -22.63 -11.56 -3.77
N SER A 465 -21.61 -12.27 -3.29
CA SER A 465 -21.26 -13.63 -3.71
C SER A 465 -22.36 -14.66 -3.41
N GLY A 466 -23.23 -14.40 -2.43
CA GLY A 466 -24.20 -15.35 -1.87
C GLY A 466 -23.70 -16.08 -0.62
N ARG A 467 -22.45 -15.85 -0.20
CA ARG A 467 -21.91 -16.32 1.07
C ARG A 467 -22.64 -15.66 2.24
N GLU A 468 -22.82 -16.42 3.32
CA GLU A 468 -23.27 -15.90 4.61
C GLU A 468 -22.23 -16.21 5.69
N LEU A 469 -22.05 -15.28 6.63
CA LEU A 469 -21.10 -15.40 7.74
C LEU A 469 -21.69 -14.81 9.02
N ASP A 470 -21.70 -15.57 10.11
CA ASP A 470 -22.04 -15.03 11.42
C ASP A 470 -20.80 -14.43 12.08
N VAL A 471 -20.90 -13.16 12.49
CA VAL A 471 -19.86 -12.43 13.21
C VAL A 471 -20.35 -12.02 14.60
N ASN A 472 -19.45 -11.97 15.57
CA ASN A 472 -19.81 -11.65 16.95
C ASN A 472 -19.93 -10.15 17.21
N GLU A 473 -19.15 -9.34 16.51
CA GLU A 473 -18.98 -7.92 16.77
C GLU A 473 -18.88 -7.15 15.46
N LEU A 474 -19.39 -5.92 15.47
CA LEU A 474 -19.22 -4.95 14.38
C LEU A 474 -18.49 -3.72 14.90
N TYR A 475 -17.68 -3.17 14.01
CA TYR A 475 -16.91 -1.96 14.23
C TYR A 475 -17.37 -0.89 13.26
N ASN A 476 -17.45 0.35 13.72
CA ASN A 476 -17.77 1.52 12.90
C ASN A 476 -16.52 2.34 12.64
N ASP A 477 -16.34 2.72 11.39
CA ASP A 477 -15.36 3.71 10.98
C ASP A 477 -15.74 5.09 11.53
N THR A 478 -14.87 5.67 12.36
CA THR A 478 -15.13 6.99 12.95
C THR A 478 -14.82 8.13 12.00
N GLY A 479 -14.18 7.84 10.86
CA GLY A 479 -13.68 8.79 9.89
C GLY A 479 -12.54 9.68 10.38
N LYS A 480 -11.92 9.29 11.49
CA LYS A 480 -10.73 9.90 12.06
C LYS A 480 -9.93 8.82 12.79
N LEU A 481 -8.73 9.17 13.20
CA LEU A 481 -7.94 8.30 14.07
C LEU A 481 -8.52 8.28 15.49
N ASN A 482 -8.37 7.14 16.17
CA ASN A 482 -8.96 6.88 17.49
C ASN A 482 -8.46 7.82 18.61
N THR A 483 -7.31 8.50 18.45
CA THR A 483 -6.75 9.38 19.49
C THR A 483 -6.06 10.66 18.98
N PRO A 484 -5.84 11.66 19.87
CA PRO A 484 -5.09 12.89 19.57
C PRO A 484 -3.67 12.63 19.09
N SER A 485 -3.08 13.56 18.34
CA SER A 485 -1.84 13.39 17.56
C SER A 485 -0.69 12.70 18.31
N GLU A 486 -0.42 13.06 19.57
CA GLU A 486 0.75 12.52 20.29
C GLU A 486 0.55 11.09 20.81
N LEU A 487 -0.69 10.60 20.94
CA LEU A 487 -0.97 9.23 21.36
C LEU A 487 -1.45 8.43 20.15
N LYS A 488 -0.69 7.42 19.75
CA LYS A 488 -1.18 6.42 18.80
C LYS A 488 -2.01 5.38 19.54
N THR A 489 -3.13 4.99 18.94
CA THR A 489 -4.03 4.01 19.53
C THR A 489 -4.59 3.10 18.45
N SER A 490 -4.51 1.79 18.67
CA SER A 490 -5.18 0.80 17.85
C SER A 490 -5.93 -0.20 18.73
N VAL A 491 -7.05 -0.74 18.23
CA VAL A 491 -7.78 -1.79 18.93
C VAL A 491 -6.91 -3.04 19.05
N ASN A 492 -6.73 -3.58 20.26
CA ASN A 492 -6.02 -4.84 20.47
C ASN A 492 -7.00 -6.02 20.32
N LEU A 493 -7.10 -6.53 19.11
CA LEU A 493 -7.99 -7.66 18.79
C LEU A 493 -7.54 -8.98 19.42
N GLU A 494 -6.23 -9.18 19.61
CA GLU A 494 -5.66 -10.40 20.19
C GLU A 494 -5.98 -10.54 21.68
N ALA A 495 -6.04 -9.44 22.41
CA ALA A 495 -6.36 -9.42 23.84
C ALA A 495 -7.66 -10.17 24.18
N LYS A 496 -8.60 -10.25 23.23
CA LYS A 496 -9.88 -10.96 23.37
C LYS A 496 -9.73 -12.46 23.52
N LYS A 497 -8.70 -13.04 22.91
CA LYS A 497 -8.39 -14.47 22.94
C LYS A 497 -7.36 -14.83 24.01
N MET A 498 -6.66 -13.83 24.56
CA MET A 498 -5.66 -14.04 25.59
C MET A 498 -6.30 -14.53 26.89
N ASP A 499 -5.67 -15.53 27.52
CA ASP A 499 -5.99 -15.92 28.88
C ASP A 499 -5.48 -14.86 29.89
N ASN A 500 -5.84 -15.05 31.17
CA ASN A 500 -5.44 -14.12 32.21
C ASN A 500 -3.91 -14.02 32.35
N ALA A 501 -3.16 -15.12 32.20
CA ALA A 501 -1.71 -15.07 32.34
C ALA A 501 -1.07 -14.26 31.20
N GLN A 502 -1.54 -14.47 29.96
CA GLN A 502 -1.11 -13.73 28.78
C GLN A 502 -1.44 -12.23 28.90
N LEU A 503 -2.66 -11.87 29.31
CA LEU A 503 -3.06 -10.48 29.51
C LEU A 503 -2.22 -9.77 30.58
N ASN A 504 -1.93 -10.45 31.69
CA ASN A 504 -1.11 -9.91 32.78
C ASN A 504 0.39 -9.89 32.45
N GLY A 505 0.81 -10.54 31.36
CA GLY A 505 2.16 -10.44 30.81
C GLY A 505 2.36 -9.25 29.87
N LEU A 506 1.30 -8.55 29.48
CA LEU A 506 1.39 -7.35 28.64
C LEU A 506 2.04 -6.20 29.41
N ASN A 507 2.78 -5.35 28.69
CA ASN A 507 3.32 -4.13 29.29
C ASN A 507 2.20 -3.09 29.47
N PHE A 508 1.80 -2.81 30.71
CA PHE A 508 0.72 -1.88 31.03
C PHE A 508 1.00 -0.41 30.63
N ASN A 509 2.25 -0.09 30.26
CA ASN A 509 2.58 1.20 29.63
C ASN A 509 2.11 1.28 28.17
N ASP A 510 2.04 0.13 27.49
CA ASP A 510 1.80 0.03 26.04
C ASP A 510 0.36 -0.39 25.72
N ILE A 511 -0.47 -0.56 26.76
CA ILE A 511 -1.89 -0.88 26.62
C ILE A 511 -2.76 0.06 27.43
N ALA A 512 -3.96 0.31 26.92
CA ALA A 512 -4.88 1.28 27.46
C ALA A 512 -6.32 0.81 27.40
N VAL A 513 -7.18 1.54 28.11
CA VAL A 513 -8.65 1.38 28.02
C VAL A 513 -9.32 2.74 27.91
N MET A 514 -10.51 2.75 27.32
CA MET A 514 -11.34 3.94 27.28
C MET A 514 -12.07 4.12 28.62
N GLN A 515 -11.78 5.22 29.31
CA GLN A 515 -12.42 5.61 30.56
C GLN A 515 -12.98 7.02 30.42
N SER A 516 -14.29 7.20 30.67
CA SER A 516 -14.96 8.50 30.60
C SER A 516 -14.73 9.26 29.28
N GLY A 517 -14.68 8.54 28.16
CA GLY A 517 -14.44 9.11 26.82
C GLY A 517 -12.97 9.42 26.50
N LYS A 518 -12.02 9.01 27.34
CA LYS A 518 -10.58 9.18 27.11
C LYS A 518 -9.82 7.86 27.18
N ILE A 519 -8.92 7.62 26.23
CA ILE A 519 -7.96 6.51 26.29
C ILE A 519 -6.94 6.81 27.40
N THR A 520 -6.83 5.91 28.38
CA THR A 520 -5.89 6.02 29.51
C THR A 520 -5.07 4.75 29.59
N SER A 521 -3.74 4.88 29.68
CA SER A 521 -2.85 3.72 29.82
C SER A 521 -3.21 2.94 31.09
N LEU A 522 -3.03 1.62 31.06
CA LEU A 522 -3.31 0.80 32.23
C LEU A 522 -2.37 1.14 33.39
N LYS A 523 -1.12 1.52 33.10
CA LYS A 523 -0.17 2.02 34.09
C LYS A 523 -0.68 3.27 34.79
N ASP A 524 -1.15 4.27 34.03
CA ASP A 524 -1.66 5.54 34.60
C ASP A 524 -2.99 5.34 35.34
N ALA A 525 -3.81 4.38 34.89
CA ALA A 525 -5.01 3.97 35.61
C ALA A 525 -4.68 3.27 36.95
N GLY A 526 -3.41 2.91 37.19
CA GLY A 526 -2.98 2.15 38.38
C GLY A 526 -3.38 0.68 38.31
N ALA A 527 -3.52 0.11 37.12
CA ALA A 527 -3.87 -1.28 36.92
C ALA A 527 -2.77 -2.21 37.46
N ILE A 528 -3.21 -3.29 38.11
CA ILE A 528 -2.34 -4.34 38.64
C ILE A 528 -2.68 -5.72 38.08
N ALA A 529 -3.90 -5.89 37.55
CA ALA A 529 -4.29 -7.11 36.89
C ALA A 529 -5.43 -6.89 35.88
N ILE A 530 -5.51 -7.78 34.90
CA ILE A 530 -6.59 -7.89 33.92
C ILE A 530 -7.17 -9.30 33.99
N ILE A 531 -8.49 -9.39 34.01
CA ILE A 531 -9.24 -10.64 33.87
C ILE A 531 -10.06 -10.56 32.59
N ASN A 532 -9.90 -11.57 31.73
CA ASN A 532 -10.73 -11.74 30.56
C ASN A 532 -12.09 -12.32 30.98
N LEU A 533 -13.15 -11.53 30.86
CA LEU A 533 -14.53 -11.95 31.07
C LEU A 533 -15.29 -12.05 29.74
N SER A 534 -14.57 -12.03 28.62
CA SER A 534 -15.16 -12.09 27.29
C SER A 534 -15.83 -13.44 27.09
N ASN A 535 -16.94 -13.41 26.36
CA ASN A 535 -17.62 -14.61 25.90
C ASN A 535 -17.86 -14.52 24.40
N LYS A 536 -18.54 -15.52 23.82
CA LYS A 536 -18.83 -15.56 22.37
C LYS A 536 -19.51 -14.29 21.86
N PHE A 537 -20.27 -13.58 22.69
CA PHE A 537 -21.14 -12.47 22.29
C PHE A 537 -20.63 -11.08 22.69
N GLU A 538 -19.68 -11.00 23.62
CA GLU A 538 -19.21 -9.71 24.13
C GLU A 538 -17.77 -9.81 24.64
N SER A 539 -16.89 -8.97 24.08
CA SER A 539 -15.61 -8.67 24.71
C SER A 539 -15.80 -7.85 25.99
N LYS A 540 -15.29 -8.35 27.11
CA LYS A 540 -15.37 -7.70 28.42
C LYS A 540 -14.13 -8.03 29.24
N PHE A 541 -13.50 -6.99 29.76
CA PHE A 541 -12.33 -7.08 30.63
C PHE A 541 -12.66 -6.45 31.98
N LEU A 542 -12.15 -7.08 33.05
CA LEU A 542 -12.15 -6.50 34.39
C LEU A 542 -10.71 -6.17 34.75
N ILE A 543 -10.45 -4.90 35.06
CA ILE A 543 -9.11 -4.40 35.39
C ILE A 543 -9.11 -4.02 36.86
N SER A 544 -8.29 -4.71 37.65
CA SER A 544 -8.09 -4.43 39.06
C SER A 544 -7.05 -3.33 39.23
N LEU A 545 -7.33 -2.38 40.12
CA LEU A 545 -6.49 -1.21 40.37
C LEU A 545 -5.79 -1.31 41.73
N ASN A 546 -4.63 -0.67 41.87
CA ASN A 546 -3.88 -0.55 43.12
C ASN A 546 -4.69 0.11 44.27
N SER A 547 -5.72 0.87 43.94
CA SER A 547 -6.67 1.47 44.89
C SER A 547 -7.65 0.46 45.52
N GLY A 548 -7.59 -0.82 45.13
CA GLY A 548 -8.55 -1.84 45.53
C GLY A 548 -9.88 -1.80 44.76
N LYS A 549 -10.05 -0.84 43.84
CA LYS A 549 -11.20 -0.76 42.93
C LYS A 549 -10.97 -1.61 41.68
N SER A 550 -12.03 -1.80 40.90
CA SER A 550 -11.92 -2.38 39.55
C SER A 550 -12.73 -1.57 38.55
N ILE A 551 -12.26 -1.53 37.31
CA ILE A 551 -12.97 -0.94 36.17
C ILE A 551 -13.29 -2.03 35.16
N SER A 552 -14.41 -1.88 34.45
CA SER A 552 -14.75 -2.76 33.33
C SER A 552 -14.48 -2.03 32.02
N ALA A 553 -13.82 -2.70 31.09
CA ALA A 553 -13.57 -2.21 29.74
C ALA A 553 -14.17 -3.17 28.71
N ARG A 554 -14.62 -2.63 27.58
CA ARG A 554 -15.11 -3.42 26.44
C ARG A 554 -14.01 -3.78 25.45
N GLU A 555 -12.98 -2.96 25.41
CA GLU A 555 -11.83 -3.08 24.51
C GLU A 555 -10.56 -2.74 25.28
N ILE A 556 -9.48 -3.44 24.93
CA ILE A 556 -8.11 -3.05 25.25
C ILE A 556 -7.54 -2.45 23.97
N TYR A 557 -6.79 -1.37 24.12
CA TYR A 557 -6.11 -0.71 23.02
C TYR A 557 -4.61 -0.88 23.17
N ASN A 558 -3.91 -1.09 22.06
CA ASN A 558 -2.48 -0.85 22.00
C ASN A 558 -2.26 0.66 21.94
N ILE A 559 -1.32 1.16 22.73
CA ILE A 559 -0.93 2.56 22.70
C ILE A 559 0.57 2.71 22.54
N SER A 560 0.97 3.77 21.87
CA SER A 560 2.35 4.24 21.88
C SER A 560 2.36 5.75 21.88
N TYR A 561 3.08 6.34 22.82
CA TYR A 561 3.33 7.77 22.79
C TYR A 561 4.32 8.06 21.67
N LEU A 562 3.90 8.93 20.76
CA LEU A 562 4.85 9.69 19.97
C LEU A 562 5.37 10.77 20.89
N GLU A 563 6.46 10.49 21.60
CA GLU A 563 7.23 11.60 22.13
C GLU A 563 7.60 12.49 20.94
N ASN A 564 7.34 13.79 21.07
CA ASN A 564 7.88 14.74 20.14
C ASN A 564 9.39 14.70 20.38
N ASP A 565 10.13 13.93 19.57
CA ASP A 565 11.60 13.88 19.64
C ASP A 565 12.18 15.31 19.65
N LEU A 566 11.48 16.26 18.99
CA LEU A 566 11.73 17.71 18.96
C LEU A 566 11.63 18.44 20.30
N LYS A 567 10.95 17.90 21.32
CA LYS A 567 10.81 18.54 22.64
C LYS A 567 12.00 18.26 23.56
N ASN A 568 12.76 17.18 23.31
CA ASN A 568 13.99 16.86 24.04
C ASN A 568 15.20 17.38 23.25
N ILE A 569 15.40 18.71 23.29
CA ILE A 569 16.59 19.34 22.72
C ILE A 569 17.75 19.12 23.70
N GLU A 570 18.38 17.95 23.66
CA GLU A 570 19.77 17.88 24.08
C GLU A 570 20.56 18.90 23.24
N LYS A 571 21.60 19.53 23.81
CA LYS A 571 22.44 20.45 23.03
C LYS A 571 23.16 19.66 21.94
N ILE A 572 22.63 19.72 20.72
CA ILE A 572 23.27 19.16 19.53
C ILE A 572 24.44 20.07 19.16
N ASP A 573 25.61 19.47 18.97
CA ASP A 573 26.81 20.17 18.50
C ASP A 573 26.54 20.79 17.12
N GLU A 574 27.04 22.00 16.87
CA GLU A 574 26.90 22.68 15.58
C GLU A 574 27.41 21.82 14.41
N ARG A 575 28.42 20.97 14.63
CA ARG A 575 28.93 20.04 13.60
C ARG A 575 27.92 18.95 13.22
N ASP A 576 27.01 18.63 14.13
CA ASP A 576 26.04 17.57 13.98
C ASP A 576 24.75 18.07 13.32
N LYS A 577 24.54 19.39 13.29
CA LYS A 577 23.39 20.03 12.65
C LYS A 577 23.39 19.93 11.12
N PHE A 578 22.18 20.02 10.57
CA PHE A 578 21.89 20.16 9.15
C PHE A 578 21.25 21.53 8.90
N TYR A 579 21.72 22.21 7.86
CA TYR A 579 21.21 23.49 7.39
C TYR A 579 20.60 23.31 6.00
N LYS A 580 19.64 24.18 5.69
CA LYS A 580 19.10 24.29 4.32
C LYS A 580 20.16 24.80 3.37
N LYS A 581 20.02 24.44 2.10
CA LYS A 581 20.78 25.09 1.03
C LYS A 581 20.49 26.58 1.05
N VAL A 582 21.51 27.39 1.31
CA VAL A 582 21.42 28.83 1.14
C VAL A 582 21.78 29.14 -0.30
N ASP A 583 20.79 29.45 -1.14
CA ASP A 583 21.07 30.01 -2.46
C ASP A 583 21.60 31.44 -2.26
N ALA A 584 22.93 31.58 -2.28
CA ALA A 584 23.59 32.87 -2.32
C ALA A 584 23.41 33.51 -3.70
N ARG A 585 22.19 33.94 -4.01
CA ARG A 585 21.90 34.95 -5.05
C ARG A 585 20.96 35.99 -4.45
N VAL A 586 21.56 36.97 -3.79
CA VAL A 586 20.96 38.28 -3.51
C VAL A 586 21.67 39.30 -4.37
#